data_AF-A0A2J6S6W1-F1
#
_entry.id   AF-A0A2J6S6W1-F1
#
_cell.length_a   1.000
_cell.length_b   1.000
_cell.length_c   1.000
_cell.angle_alpha   90.00
_cell.angle_beta   90.00
_cell.angle_gamma   90.00
#
_symmetry.space_group_name_H-M   'P 1'
#
loop_
_entity.id
_entity.type
_entity.pdbx_description
1 polymer ?
#
loop_
_entity_poly.entity_id
_entity_poly.type
_entity_poly.pdbx_seq_one_letter_code
_entity_poly.pdbx_strand_id
1 'polypeptide(L)'
;MSCIPSTHGRDIFTRFPELPTELRLRIWRSLFPGPSKVFLLPRIPTMAFPHIGGRQGSLPATLCINHESRQETLRHYVVFPGIHKSDSDRSMCLNPRIDSVHVTLDRLIWANSIIPTYGQ
;
A
#
# COMPACT_ATOMS: atom_id res chain seq x y z
N MET A 1 -10.32 -60.17 -16.63
CA MET A 1 -8.96 -59.62 -16.70
C MET A 1 -9.02 -58.28 -17.41
N SER A 2 -8.82 -57.19 -16.69
CA SER A 2 -8.44 -55.88 -17.26
C SER A 2 -7.97 -54.99 -16.11
N CYS A 3 -6.65 -54.96 -15.91
CA CYS A 3 -6.01 -53.98 -15.04
C CYS A 3 -5.96 -52.65 -15.81
N ILE A 4 -6.52 -51.58 -15.24
CA ILE A 4 -6.33 -50.23 -15.76
C ILE A 4 -5.09 -49.66 -15.05
N PRO A 5 -3.97 -49.38 -15.75
CA PRO A 5 -2.87 -48.65 -15.14
C PRO A 5 -3.18 -47.16 -15.26
N SER A 6 -3.81 -46.59 -14.24
CA SER A 6 -3.92 -45.13 -14.13
C SER A 6 -2.83 -44.63 -13.21
N THR A 7 -1.68 -44.30 -13.77
CA THR A 7 -0.66 -43.47 -13.14
C THR A 7 -1.22 -42.09 -12.85
N HIS A 8 -1.96 -41.94 -11.75
CA HIS A 8 -2.18 -40.62 -11.17
C HIS A 8 -0.89 -40.29 -10.42
N GLY A 9 -0.05 -39.44 -11.03
CA GLY A 9 1.00 -38.74 -10.30
C GLY A 9 0.34 -38.16 -9.06
N ARG A 10 0.72 -38.67 -7.89
CA ARG A 10 0.16 -38.19 -6.63
C ARG A 10 0.54 -36.73 -6.56
N ASP A 11 -0.45 -35.83 -6.63
CA ASP A 11 -0.27 -34.44 -6.29
C ASP A 11 0.09 -34.39 -4.80
N ILE A 12 1.38 -34.52 -4.50
CA ILE A 12 1.89 -34.41 -3.14
C ILE A 12 1.73 -32.94 -2.76
N PHE A 13 0.76 -32.66 -1.89
CA PHE A 13 0.61 -31.33 -1.31
C PHE A 13 1.82 -31.02 -0.42
N THR A 14 2.73 -30.19 -0.92
CA THR A 14 3.83 -29.66 -0.12
C THR A 14 3.31 -28.53 0.78
N ARG A 15 3.60 -28.60 2.08
CA ARG A 15 3.18 -27.54 3.00
C ARG A 15 3.96 -26.27 2.72
N PHE A 16 3.35 -25.11 2.97
CA PHE A 16 4.00 -23.83 2.71
C PHE A 16 5.41 -23.71 3.33
N PRO A 17 5.67 -24.10 4.60
CA PRO A 17 7.01 -23.99 5.20
C PRO A 17 8.05 -24.93 4.57
N GLU A 18 7.61 -26.00 3.91
CA GLU A 18 8.48 -27.00 3.25
C GLU A 18 8.86 -26.56 1.82
N LEU A 19 8.22 -25.50 1.30
CA LEU A 19 8.58 -24.94 0.01
C LEU A 19 9.99 -24.32 0.06
N PRO A 20 10.77 -24.46 -1.03
CA PRO A 20 11.99 -23.69 -1.22
C PRO A 20 11.77 -22.20 -0.96
N THR A 21 12.73 -21.56 -0.30
CA THR A 21 12.64 -20.14 0.11
C THR A 21 12.27 -19.23 -1.05
N GLU A 22 12.81 -19.46 -2.25
CA GLU A 22 12.47 -18.65 -3.42
C GLU A 22 10.96 -18.69 -3.74
N LEU A 23 10.33 -19.87 -3.68
CA LEU A 23 8.90 -20.01 -3.93
C LEU A 23 8.08 -19.34 -2.84
N ARG A 24 8.46 -19.46 -1.57
CA ARG A 24 7.80 -18.76 -0.45
C ARG A 24 7.83 -17.25 -0.64
N LEU A 25 8.99 -16.70 -1.01
CA LEU A 25 9.14 -15.27 -1.29
C LEU A 25 8.35 -14.82 -2.53
N ARG A 26 8.29 -15.63 -3.58
CA ARG A 26 7.44 -15.35 -4.76
C ARG A 26 5.97 -15.29 -4.39
N ILE A 27 5.51 -16.22 -3.54
CA ILE A 27 4.13 -16.20 -3.03
C ILE A 27 3.88 -14.92 -2.23
N TRP A 28 4.78 -14.53 -1.32
CA TRP A 28 4.62 -13.28 -0.58
C TRP A 28 4.56 -12.04 -1.48
N ARG A 29 5.42 -11.95 -2.49
CA ARG A 29 5.41 -10.84 -3.45
C ARG A 29 4.14 -10.80 -4.30
N SER A 30 3.54 -11.97 -4.59
CA SER A 30 2.28 -12.02 -5.35
C SER A 30 1.08 -11.44 -4.59
N LEU A 31 1.19 -11.33 -3.26
CA LEU A 31 0.18 -10.74 -2.39
C LEU A 31 0.40 -9.24 -2.14
N PHE A 32 1.45 -8.64 -2.72
CA PHE A 32 1.67 -7.21 -2.60
C PHE A 32 0.55 -6.44 -3.29
N PRO A 33 0.14 -5.28 -2.74
CA PRO A 33 -0.81 -4.42 -3.41
C PRO A 33 -0.22 -3.96 -4.75
N GLY A 34 -1.09 -3.82 -5.76
CA GLY A 34 -0.71 -3.29 -7.05
C GLY A 34 -0.25 -1.82 -6.98
N PRO A 35 0.29 -1.29 -8.09
CA PRO A 35 0.76 0.10 -8.17
C PRO A 35 -0.32 1.07 -7.71
N SER A 36 0.04 1.93 -6.76
CA SER A 36 -0.88 2.88 -6.13
C SER A 36 -0.44 4.33 -6.35
N LYS A 37 -1.42 5.23 -6.43
CA LYS A 37 -1.19 6.68 -6.45
C LYS A 37 -1.29 7.21 -5.04
N VAL A 38 -0.19 7.72 -4.51
CA VAL A 38 -0.13 8.33 -3.18
C VAL A 38 -0.16 9.84 -3.32
N PHE A 39 -1.21 10.46 -2.78
CA PHE A 39 -1.37 11.91 -2.82
C PHE A 39 -0.86 12.52 -1.51
N LEU A 40 0.18 13.34 -1.61
CA LEU A 40 0.66 14.17 -0.52
C LEU A 40 -0.03 15.54 -0.61
N LEU A 41 -0.90 15.84 0.33
CA LEU A 41 -1.56 17.13 0.43
C LEU A 41 -0.75 18.05 1.36
N PRO A 42 -0.42 19.29 0.92
CA PRO A 42 0.12 20.31 1.81
C PRO A 42 -0.82 20.52 3.00
N ARG A 43 -0.23 20.71 4.18
CA ARG A 43 -0.94 20.89 5.44
C ARG A 43 -1.62 22.27 5.47
N ILE A 44 -2.77 22.41 4.81
CA ILE A 44 -3.59 23.62 4.85
C ILE A 44 -4.54 23.50 6.06
N PRO A 45 -4.67 24.53 6.93
CA PRO A 45 -5.62 24.51 8.05
C PRO A 45 -7.03 24.18 7.58
N THR A 46 -7.59 23.16 8.21
CA THR A 46 -8.83 22.44 7.91
C THR A 46 -10.10 23.27 8.08
N MET A 47 -10.36 24.22 7.18
CA MET A 47 -11.67 24.89 7.07
C MET A 47 -12.25 24.87 5.65
N ALA A 48 -11.47 24.57 4.61
CA ALA A 48 -11.89 24.84 3.22
C ALA A 48 -12.09 23.62 2.30
N PHE A 49 -11.77 22.38 2.71
CA PHE A 49 -11.77 21.28 1.76
C PHE A 49 -12.50 20.03 2.27
N PRO A 50 -13.67 19.69 1.69
CA PRO A 50 -14.34 18.45 2.01
C PRO A 50 -13.43 17.30 1.60
N HIS A 51 -13.23 16.39 2.54
CA HIS A 51 -12.59 15.08 2.45
C HIS A 51 -12.50 14.54 1.02
N ILE A 52 -11.41 14.87 0.31
CA ILE A 52 -11.02 14.10 -0.87
C ILE A 52 -10.43 12.82 -0.33
N GLY A 53 -11.32 11.88 -0.03
CA GLY A 53 -11.05 10.51 0.38
C GLY A 53 -10.42 9.72 -0.75
N GLY A 54 -9.24 10.15 -1.22
CA GLY A 54 -8.34 9.22 -1.88
C GLY A 54 -8.03 8.15 -0.85
N ARG A 55 -8.43 6.89 -1.12
CA ARG A 55 -8.03 5.73 -0.32
C ARG A 55 -6.51 5.77 -0.19
N GLN A 56 -5.99 6.28 0.93
CA GLN A 56 -4.62 6.01 1.33
C GLN A 56 -4.57 4.49 1.42
N GLY A 57 -3.73 3.87 0.57
CA GLY A 57 -3.70 2.42 0.40
C GLY A 57 -3.61 1.75 1.76
N SER A 58 -4.53 0.81 2.02
CA SER A 58 -4.44 -0.04 3.20
C SER A 58 -3.08 -0.71 3.23
N LEU A 59 -2.47 -0.78 4.41
CA LEU A 59 -1.20 -1.48 4.61
C LEU A 59 -1.26 -2.89 3.95
N PRO A 60 -0.17 -3.36 3.31
CA PRO A 60 -0.14 -4.70 2.74
C PRO A 60 -0.48 -5.72 3.81
N ALA A 61 -1.41 -6.63 3.53
CA ALA A 61 -1.80 -7.68 4.47
C ALA A 61 -0.59 -8.51 4.93
N THR A 62 0.42 -8.63 4.06
CA THR A 62 1.71 -9.29 4.31
C THR A 62 2.52 -8.67 5.44
N LEU A 63 2.21 -7.46 5.94
CA LEU A 63 2.82 -6.93 7.17
C LEU A 63 2.34 -7.66 8.44
N CYS A 64 1.18 -8.32 8.37
CA CYS A 64 0.49 -8.86 9.54
C CYS A 64 0.40 -10.39 9.58
N ILE A 65 0.64 -11.10 8.46
CA ILE A 65 0.43 -12.55 8.37
C ILE A 65 1.43 -13.33 9.26
N ASN A 66 2.73 -13.14 9.02
CA ASN A 66 3.78 -13.79 9.80
C ASN A 66 5.11 -13.02 9.70
N HIS A 67 6.14 -13.50 10.39
CA HIS A 67 7.44 -12.84 10.41
C HIS A 67 8.12 -12.77 9.03
N GLU A 68 8.07 -13.85 8.25
CA GLU A 68 8.71 -13.89 6.92
C GLU A 68 8.04 -12.92 5.93
N SER A 69 6.72 -12.96 5.83
CA SER A 69 5.95 -12.06 4.97
C SER A 69 6.18 -10.60 5.33
N ARG A 70 6.25 -10.27 6.62
CA ARG A 70 6.59 -8.92 7.09
C ARG A 70 7.98 -8.50 6.65
N GLN A 71 8.99 -9.33 6.87
CA GLN A 71 10.36 -9.04 6.46
C GLN A 71 10.48 -8.85 4.95
N GLU A 72 9.84 -9.71 4.16
CA GLU A 72 9.85 -9.56 2.72
C GLU A 72 9.14 -8.27 2.30
N THR A 73 8.00 -7.92 2.91
CA THR A 73 7.29 -6.68 2.61
C THR A 73 8.14 -5.44 2.89
N LEU A 74 8.82 -5.40 4.04
CA LEU A 74 9.67 -4.27 4.44
C LEU A 74 10.93 -4.10 3.58
N ARG A 75 11.28 -5.08 2.72
CA ARG A 75 12.33 -4.92 1.71
C ARG A 75 11.87 -4.13 0.48
N HIS A 76 10.56 -4.07 0.23
CA HIS A 76 9.99 -3.40 -0.95
C HIS A 76 9.17 -2.17 -0.61
N TYR A 77 8.58 -2.12 0.59
CA TYR A 77 7.72 -1.02 1.03
C TYR A 77 8.35 -0.26 2.19
N VAL A 78 8.23 1.07 2.12
CA VAL A 78 8.49 2.00 3.22
C VAL A 78 7.16 2.31 3.91
N VAL A 79 7.12 2.18 5.23
CA VAL A 79 5.93 2.49 6.05
C VAL A 79 6.16 3.81 6.78
N PHE A 80 5.25 4.75 6.60
CA PHE A 80 5.22 6.04 7.26
C PHE A 80 4.20 6.01 8.39
N PRO A 81 4.60 6.37 9.63
CA PRO A 81 3.66 6.51 10.72
C PRO A 81 2.69 7.68 10.46
N GLY A 82 1.43 7.50 10.86
CA GLY A 82 0.43 8.57 10.80
C GLY A 82 0.90 9.80 11.57
N ILE A 83 0.79 10.99 10.96
CA ILE A 83 1.34 12.25 11.49
C ILE A 83 0.50 12.82 12.65
N HIS A 84 -0.73 12.34 12.85
CA HIS A 84 -1.66 12.85 13.87
C HIS A 84 -2.15 11.76 14.83
N LYS A 85 -2.30 12.11 16.12
CA LYS A 85 -2.85 11.23 17.16
C LYS A 85 -4.32 10.82 16.92
N SER A 86 -5.10 11.64 16.22
CA SER A 86 -6.47 11.31 15.78
C SER A 86 -6.51 10.51 14.48
N ASP A 87 -5.36 10.40 13.80
CA ASP A 87 -5.18 9.78 12.48
C ASP A 87 -4.14 8.64 12.57
N SER A 88 -3.88 8.15 13.80
CA SER A 88 -2.94 7.07 14.11
C SER A 88 -3.29 5.77 13.40
N ASP A 89 -4.52 5.67 12.90
CA ASP A 89 -5.03 4.55 12.13
C ASP A 89 -4.66 4.62 10.62
N ARG A 90 -4.00 5.71 10.20
CA ARG A 90 -3.60 5.93 8.80
C ARG A 90 -2.09 5.93 8.64
N SER A 91 -1.47 4.82 9.02
CA SER A 91 -0.11 4.54 8.55
C SER A 91 -0.15 4.34 7.04
N MET A 92 0.78 4.97 6.33
CA MET A 92 0.85 4.92 4.88
C MET A 92 2.00 4.02 4.46
N CYS A 93 1.80 3.20 3.43
CA CYS A 93 2.87 2.42 2.81
C CYS A 93 3.15 2.91 1.39
N LEU A 94 4.42 2.89 1.00
CA LEU A 94 4.86 3.22 -0.36
C LEU A 94 5.95 2.26 -0.82
N ASN A 95 5.77 1.68 -2.00
CA ASN A 95 6.83 1.00 -2.74
C ASN A 95 7.43 1.99 -3.76
N PRO A 96 8.66 2.47 -3.54
CA PRO A 96 9.26 3.52 -4.36
C PRO A 96 9.54 3.09 -5.81
N ARG A 97 9.45 1.78 -6.12
CA ARG A 97 9.68 1.26 -7.47
C ARG A 97 8.44 1.27 -8.35
N ILE A 98 7.25 1.22 -7.75
CA ILE A 98 5.99 1.03 -8.51
C ILE A 98 4.94 2.09 -8.19
N ASP A 99 4.98 2.69 -6.99
CA ASP A 99 3.98 3.67 -6.59
C ASP A 99 4.34 5.06 -7.13
N SER A 100 3.31 5.81 -7.50
CA SER A 100 3.45 7.19 -7.98
C SER A 100 3.04 8.17 -6.88
N VAL A 101 3.95 9.07 -6.52
CA VAL A 101 3.68 10.14 -5.55
C VAL A 101 3.25 11.40 -6.27
N HIS A 102 2.07 11.89 -5.95
CA HIS A 102 1.54 13.15 -6.46
C HIS A 102 1.46 14.18 -5.35
N VAL A 103 2.16 15.30 -5.52
CA VAL A 103 2.06 16.45 -4.61
C VAL A 103 1.13 17.45 -5.27
N THR A 104 -0.02 17.73 -4.66
CA THR A 104 -0.96 18.74 -5.21
C THR A 104 -0.71 20.08 -4.54
N LEU A 105 -0.09 21.03 -5.26
CA LEU A 105 0.12 22.41 -4.80
C LEU A 105 -1.01 23.36 -5.25
N ASP A 106 -1.84 22.94 -6.21
CA ASP A 106 -2.80 23.81 -6.93
C ASP A 106 -3.87 24.46 -6.05
N ARG A 107 -4.05 23.99 -4.81
CA ARG A 107 -5.02 24.57 -3.86
C ARG A 107 -4.47 25.69 -2.99
N LEU A 108 -3.16 25.97 -3.03
CA LEU A 108 -2.56 27.10 -2.32
C LEU A 108 -2.78 28.44 -3.06
N ILE A 109 -2.99 28.41 -4.38
CA ILE A 109 -3.09 29.63 -5.20
C ILE A 109 -4.46 30.31 -5.04
N TRP A 110 -5.53 29.53 -4.83
CA TRP A 110 -6.87 30.08 -4.64
C TRP A 110 -7.08 30.74 -3.27
N ALA A 111 -6.36 30.31 -2.24
CA ALA A 111 -6.46 30.91 -0.91
C ALA A 111 -5.85 32.33 -0.83
N ASN A 112 -4.88 32.65 -1.69
CA ASN A 112 -4.24 33.96 -1.74
C ASN A 112 -4.92 34.94 -2.72
N SER A 113 -5.95 34.50 -3.45
CA SER A 113 -6.67 35.34 -4.43
C SER A 113 -7.87 36.10 -3.84
N ILE A 114 -8.12 35.97 -2.53
CA ILE A 114 -9.18 36.69 -1.80
C ILE A 114 -8.53 37.68 -0.82
N ILE A 115 -7.80 38.66 -1.35
CA ILE A 115 -7.57 39.91 -0.63
C ILE A 115 -8.50 40.93 -1.29
N PRO A 116 -9.62 41.33 -0.66
CA PRO A 116 -10.31 42.51 -1.13
C PRO A 116 -9.40 43.70 -0.82
N THR A 117 -8.77 44.25 -1.85
CA THR A 117 -8.26 45.61 -1.81
C THR A 117 -9.47 46.52 -1.57
N TYR A 118 -9.74 46.88 -0.32
CA TYR A 118 -10.57 48.04 -0.01
C TYR A 118 -9.76 49.27 -0.43
N GLY A 119 -10.04 49.72 -1.66
CA GLY A 119 -9.54 50.96 -2.22
C GLY A 119 -10.55 52.08 -2.01
N GLN A 120 -10.04 53.17 -1.43
CA GLN A 120 -10.49 54.57 -1.41
C GLN A 120 -11.76 54.94 -0.64
#